data_AF-R5LXM4-F1
#
_entry.id   AF-R5LXM4-F1
#
_cell.length_a   1.000
_cell.length_b   1.000
_cell.length_c   1.000
_cell.angle_alpha   90.00
_cell.angle_beta   90.00
_cell.angle_gamma   90.00
#
_symmetry.space_group_name_H-M   'P 1'
#
loop_
_entity.id
_entity.type
_entity.pdbx_description
1 polymer ?
#
loop_
_entity_poly.entity_id
_entity_poly.type
_entity_poly.pdbx_seq_one_letter_code
_entity_poly.pdbx_strand_id
1 'polypeptide(L)' 'MTIEETFASLEDTISVLENKETTLEDAFKEYEKGIKLINEANNSLNDVKKKIQILQDENTFESVDEDEF' A
#
# COMPACT_ATOMS: atom_id res chain seq x y z
N MET A 1 -10.15 2.83 2.82
CA MET A 1 -9.06 2.27 3.61
C MET A 1 -7.96 3.31 3.70
N THR A 2 -7.44 3.49 4.89
CA THR A 2 -6.15 4.14 5.14
C THR A 2 -5.02 3.22 4.68
N ILE A 3 -3.81 3.76 4.54
CA ILE A 3 -2.67 2.96 4.12
C ILE A 3 -2.31 1.90 5.18
N GLU A 4 -2.49 2.24 6.46
CA GLU A 4 -2.30 1.34 7.60
C GLU A 4 -3.28 0.16 7.56
N GLU A 5 -4.55 0.42 7.23
CA GLU A 5 -5.56 -0.65 7.05
C GLU A 5 -5.23 -1.57 5.87
N THR A 6 -4.69 -1.01 4.77
CA THR A 6 -4.24 -1.80 3.62
C THR A 6 -3.06 -2.70 3.98
N PHE A 7 -2.08 -2.19 4.75
CA PHE A 7 -0.95 -3.00 5.23
C PHE A 7 -1.39 -4.10 6.19
N ALA A 8 -2.29 -3.81 7.13
CA ALA A 8 -2.85 -4.82 8.03
C ALA A 8 -3.55 -5.94 7.24
N SER A 9 -4.34 -5.58 6.22
CA SER A 9 -5.02 -6.54 5.37
C SER A 9 -4.05 -7.39 4.53
N LEU A 10 -2.90 -6.83 4.15
CA LEU A 10 -1.84 -7.57 3.46
C LEU A 10 -1.16 -8.59 4.38
N GLU A 11 -0.91 -8.24 5.65
CA GLU A 11 -0.37 -9.18 6.63
C GLU A 11 -1.32 -10.34 6.92
N ASP A 12 -2.63 -10.07 6.98
CA ASP A 12 -3.65 -11.12 7.10
C ASP A 12 -3.61 -12.08 5.90
N THR A 13 -3.54 -11.52 4.68
CA THR A 13 -3.42 -12.32 3.45
C THR A 13 -2.14 -13.16 3.44
N ILE A 14 -0.99 -12.60 3.84
CA ILE A 14 0.27 -13.33 3.97
C ILE A 14 0.15 -14.46 4.99
N SER A 15 -0.47 -14.21 6.15
CA SER A 15 -0.67 -15.22 7.20
C SER A 15 -1.49 -16.41 6.70
N VAL A 16 -2.50 -16.18 5.86
CA VAL A 16 -3.28 -17.27 5.23
C VAL A 16 -2.43 -18.02 4.20
N LEU A 17 -1.62 -17.32 3.41
CA LEU A 17 -0.74 -17.95 2.41
C LEU A 17 0.39 -18.78 3.02
N GLU A 18 0.87 -18.41 4.21
CA GLU A 18 1.91 -19.16 4.94
C GLU A 18 1.36 -20.37 5.70
N ASN A 19 0.05 -20.43 5.92
CA ASN A 19 -0.58 -21.56 6.58
C ASN A 19 -0.56 -22.81 5.68
N LYS A 20 0.08 -23.87 6.17
CA LYS A 20 0.22 -25.17 5.47
C LYS A 20 -1.09 -25.92 5.28
N GLU A 21 -2.14 -25.57 6.01
CA GLU A 21 -3.48 -26.15 5.85
C GLU A 21 -4.32 -25.41 4.79
N THR A 22 -3.84 -24.27 4.28
CA THR A 22 -4.54 -23.51 3.24
C THR A 22 -4.59 -24.31 1.95
N THR A 23 -5.79 -24.43 1.37
CA THR A 23 -5.97 -25.10 0.10
C THR A 23 -5.40 -24.25 -1.05
N LEU A 24 -5.04 -24.90 -2.16
CA LEU A 24 -4.56 -24.17 -3.34
C LEU A 24 -5.59 -23.14 -3.83
N GLU A 25 -6.88 -23.47 -3.79
CA GLU A 25 -7.95 -22.57 -4.24
C GLU A 25 -8.06 -21.32 -3.33
N ASP A 26 -7.97 -21.51 -2.01
CA ASP A 26 -8.01 -20.39 -1.07
C ASP A 26 -6.74 -19.54 -1.17
N ALA A 27 -5.59 -20.16 -1.38
CA ALA A 27 -4.34 -19.44 -1.66
C ALA A 27 -4.45 -18.60 -2.94
N PHE A 28 -5.11 -19.09 -3.99
CA PHE A 28 -5.36 -18.28 -5.19
C PHE A 28 -6.26 -17.08 -4.91
N LYS A 29 -7.32 -17.25 -4.13
CA LYS A 29 -8.22 -16.14 -3.75
C LYS A 29 -7.49 -15.08 -2.93
N GLU A 30 -6.69 -15.50 -1.97
CA GLU A 30 -5.87 -14.60 -1.15
C GLU A 30 -4.79 -13.90 -1.97
N TYR A 31 -4.17 -14.58 -2.93
CA TYR A 31 -3.24 -13.95 -3.86
C TYR A 31 -3.91 -12.85 -4.70
N GLU A 32 -5.07 -13.13 -5.29
CA GLU A 32 -5.82 -12.11 -6.06
C GLU A 32 -6.22 -10.92 -5.18
N LYS A 33 -6.64 -11.18 -3.94
CA LYS A 33 -6.94 -10.14 -2.96
C LYS A 33 -5.70 -9.31 -2.63
N GLY A 34 -4.55 -9.95 -2.39
CA GLY A 34 -3.27 -9.27 -2.15
C GLY A 34 -2.87 -8.33 -3.30
N ILE A 35 -3.02 -8.78 -4.55
CA ILE A 35 -2.75 -7.93 -5.73
C ILE A 35 -3.66 -6.69 -5.76
N LYS A 36 -4.94 -6.83 -5.41
CA LYS A 36 -5.87 -5.69 -5.32
C LYS A 36 -5.47 -4.71 -4.23
N LEU A 37 -5.12 -5.22 -3.04
CA LEU A 37 -4.65 -4.40 -1.92
C LEU A 37 -3.38 -3.61 -2.27
N ILE A 38 -2.41 -4.24 -2.95
CA ILE A 38 -1.19 -3.55 -3.41
C ILE A 38 -1.53 -2.40 -4.38
N ASN A 39 -2.46 -2.62 -5.30
CA ASN A 39 -2.89 -1.58 -6.24
C ASN A 39 -3.57 -0.41 -5.50
N GLU A 40 -4.39 -0.70 -4.50
CA GLU A 40 -5.03 0.32 -3.66
C GLU A 40 -4.02 1.12 -2.84
N ALA A 41 -3.02 0.46 -2.24
CA ALA A 41 -1.93 1.12 -1.53
C ALA A 41 -1.17 2.08 -2.45
N ASN A 42 -0.79 1.61 -3.65
CA ASN A 42 -0.08 2.40 -4.64
C ASN A 42 -0.88 3.63 -5.08
N ASN A 43 -2.18 3.49 -5.29
CA ASN A 43 -3.05 4.61 -5.64
C ASN A 43 -3.11 5.65 -4.52
N SER A 44 -3.28 5.19 -3.28
CA SER A 44 -3.31 6.08 -2.11
C SER A 44 -1.99 6.84 -1.94
N LEU A 45 -0.85 6.15 -2.09
CA LEU A 45 0.49 6.74 -2.09
C LEU A 45 0.65 7.79 -3.19
N ASN A 46 0.20 7.49 -4.41
CA ASN A 46 0.27 8.42 -5.53
C ASN A 46 -0.57 9.68 -5.30
N ASP A 47 -1.74 9.56 -4.67
CA ASP A 47 -2.58 10.70 -4.34
C ASP A 47 -1.93 11.61 -3.29
N VAL A 48 -1.27 11.03 -2.29
CA VAL A 48 -0.49 11.78 -1.31
C VAL A 48 0.70 12.47 -1.98
N LYS A 49 1.45 11.77 -2.83
CA LYS A 49 2.57 12.34 -3.60
C LYS A 49 2.14 13.54 -4.45
N LYS A 50 1.01 13.44 -5.15
CA LYS A 50 0.46 14.56 -5.94
C LYS A 50 0.10 15.76 -5.08
N LYS A 51 -0.50 15.54 -3.90
CA LYS A 51 -0.82 16.63 -2.97
C LYS A 51 0.45 17.32 -2.46
N ILE A 52 1.49 16.56 -2.14
CA ILE A 52 2.79 17.11 -1.75
C ILE A 52 3.39 17.94 -2.89
N GLN A 53 3.37 17.42 -4.13
CA GLN A 53 3.86 18.15 -5.30
C GLN A 53 3.12 19.48 -5.51
N ILE A 54 1.79 19.50 -5.41
CA ILE A 54 1.01 20.74 -5.53
C ILE A 54 1.44 21.75 -4.45
N LEU A 55 1.63 21.31 -3.20
CA LEU A 55 2.05 22.21 -2.11
C LEU A 55 3.48 22.76 -2.31
N GLN A 56 4.38 21.95 -2.84
CA GLN A 56 5.73 22.36 -3.23
C GLN A 56 5.71 23.36 -4.39
N ASP A 57 4.90 23.11 -5.42
CA ASP A 57 4.72 24.00 -6.59
C ASP A 57 4.10 25.35 -6.18
N GLU A 58 3.18 25.34 -5.21
CA GLU A 58 2.59 26.54 -4.62
C GLU A 58 3.53 27.27 -3.64
N ASN A 59 4.75 26.74 -3.42
CA ASN A 59 5.75 27.26 -2.47
C ASN A 59 5.20 27.41 -1.05
N THR A 60 4.22 26.57 -0.70
CA THR A 60 3.56 26.54 0.63
C THR A 60 4.18 25.51 1.56
N PHE A 61 5.18 24.75 1.06
CA PHE A 61 5.93 23.74 1.79
C PHE A 61 7.41 23.84 1.37
N GLU A 62 8.31 24.11 2.32
CA GLU A 62 9.75 24.00 2.07
C GLU A 62 10.08 22.52 1.80
N SER A 63 10.77 22.24 0.70
CA SER A 63 11.23 20.89 0.37
C SER A 63 12.18 20.39 1.46
N VAL A 64 11.84 19.25 2.07
CA VAL A 64 12.82 18.45 2.81
C VAL A 64 13.63 17.70 1.77
N ASP A 65 14.93 17.99 1.67
CA ASP A 65 15.83 17.34 0.71
C ASP A 65 15.84 15.82 0.95
N GLU A 66 15.50 15.05 -0.09
CA GLU A 66 15.47 13.58 -0.06
C GLU A 66 16.85 12.94 0.19
N ASP A 67 17.93 13.73 0.14
CA ASP A 67 19.32 13.31 0.36
C ASP A 67 19.70 13.14 1.86
N GLU A 68 18.80 13.43 2.81
CA GLU A 68 19.07 13.34 4.26
C GLU A 68 18.67 12.01 4.93
N PHE A 69 18.24 10.98 4.17
CA PHE A 69 17.93 9.64 4.69
C PHE A 69 18.79 8.50 4.13
#